data_AF-A0A379G7T9-F1
#
_entry.id   AF-A0A379G7T9-F1
#
_cell.length_a   1.000
_cell.length_b   1.000
_cell.length_c   1.000
_cell.angle_alpha   90.00
_cell.angle_beta   90.00
_cell.angle_gamma   90.00
#
_symmetry.space_group_name_H-M   'P 1'
#
loop_
_entity.id
_entity.type
_entity.pdbx_description
1 polymer ?
#
loop_
_entity_poly.entity_id
_entity_poly.type
_entity_poly.pdbx_seq_one_letter_code
_entity_poly.pdbx_strand_id
1 'polypeptide(L)'
;MSKRWVYRELVKGQDDTQGFLAYSLYKFEKNEFAEGLRVNGMDEESIVTELDTFHRQTVNTPARIEGYREKAKIIIANIFDQLEVQIRYGYEVQLDGANEQANKIERLTNEIDQLKSAHEQELIEAREAAILHFYRTVAIQYGNKQNRFLRVMQWLWNGFAGVFAAILFAVLIYGLCTLFLPKQARDDVVNGAINNIKNTLFQQPNVILNDGIDHIKHINPPDLHGK
;
A
#
# COMPACT_ATOMS: atom_id res chain seq x y z
N MET A 1 30.67 -2.08 82.31
CA MET A 1 30.30 -1.18 81.20
C MET A 1 29.55 -1.99 80.14
N SER A 2 28.48 -1.44 79.58
CA SER A 2 27.68 -2.07 78.52
C SER A 2 28.50 -2.19 77.22
N LYS A 3 28.40 -3.33 76.53
CA LYS A 3 29.03 -3.54 75.20
C LYS A 3 28.41 -2.56 74.21
N ARG A 4 29.21 -1.60 73.74
CA ARG A 4 28.79 -0.65 72.69
C ARG A 4 28.93 -1.32 71.32
N TRP A 5 27.92 -1.16 70.48
CA TRP A 5 27.85 -1.80 69.18
C TRP A 5 28.02 -0.75 68.08
N VAL A 6 29.05 -0.88 67.23
CA VAL A 6 29.29 0.05 66.10
C VAL A 6 28.03 0.28 65.27
N TYR A 7 27.22 -0.76 65.04
CA TYR A 7 25.95 -0.64 64.32
C TYR A 7 25.01 0.39 64.97
N ARG A 8 24.86 0.40 66.29
CA ARG A 8 23.97 1.36 67.00
C ARG A 8 24.56 2.78 67.01
N GLU A 9 25.87 2.88 66.91
CA GLU A 9 26.55 4.18 66.78
C GLU A 9 26.39 4.76 65.37
N LEU A 10 26.43 3.90 64.33
CA LEU A 10 26.36 4.31 62.93
C LEU A 10 24.96 4.36 62.35
N VAL A 11 24.01 3.52 62.75
CA VAL A 11 22.66 3.41 62.16
C VAL A 11 21.63 3.94 63.14
N LYS A 12 20.91 5.01 62.76
CA LYS A 12 19.94 5.71 63.62
C LYS A 12 18.48 5.33 63.38
N GLY A 13 18.20 4.60 62.31
CA GLY A 13 16.84 4.17 61.96
C GLY A 13 16.81 3.13 60.86
N GLN A 14 15.63 2.59 60.57
CA GLN A 14 15.44 1.60 59.51
C GLN A 14 15.62 2.19 58.11
N ASP A 15 15.51 3.51 57.97
CA ASP A 15 15.67 4.24 56.70
C ASP A 15 17.00 5.02 56.64
N ASP A 16 17.93 4.78 57.58
CA ASP A 16 19.23 5.47 57.61
C ASP A 16 20.21 4.85 56.61
N THR A 17 19.96 5.06 55.32
CA THR A 17 20.81 4.57 54.21
C THR A 17 22.26 5.01 54.36
N GLN A 18 22.50 6.25 54.80
CA GLN A 18 23.83 6.75 55.12
C GLN A 18 24.48 5.92 56.23
N GLY A 19 23.74 5.63 57.31
CA GLY A 19 24.21 4.79 58.41
C GLY A 19 24.51 3.35 57.98
N PHE A 20 23.68 2.73 57.14
CA PHE A 20 23.92 1.39 56.61
C PHE A 20 25.18 1.33 55.74
N LEU A 21 25.36 2.32 54.88
CA LEU A 21 26.56 2.43 54.06
C LEU A 21 27.78 2.67 54.95
N ALA A 22 27.69 3.56 55.94
CA ALA A 22 28.76 3.80 56.90
C ALA A 22 29.14 2.54 57.69
N TYR A 23 28.17 1.72 58.09
CA TYR A 23 28.42 0.43 58.74
C TYR A 23 29.10 -0.57 57.81
N SER A 24 28.72 -0.57 56.52
CA SER A 24 29.37 -1.39 55.50
C SER A 24 30.83 -0.97 55.28
N LEU A 25 31.11 0.33 55.27
CA LEU A 25 32.49 0.87 55.20
C LEU A 25 33.33 0.46 56.43
N TYR A 26 32.75 0.52 57.63
CA TYR A 26 33.42 0.01 58.83
C TYR A 26 33.73 -1.49 58.71
N LYS A 27 32.78 -2.29 58.23
CA LYS A 27 32.98 -3.73 58.03
C LYS A 27 34.05 -4.03 57.01
N PHE A 28 34.09 -3.26 55.93
CA PHE A 28 35.12 -3.31 54.91
C PHE A 28 36.50 -3.00 55.50
N GLU A 29 36.67 -1.87 56.20
CA GLU A 29 37.97 -1.52 56.82
C GLU A 29 38.39 -2.55 57.88
N LYS A 30 37.45 -3.08 58.66
CA LYS A 30 37.74 -4.16 59.62
C LYS A 30 38.24 -5.43 58.91
N ASN A 31 37.69 -5.75 57.75
CA ASN A 31 38.14 -6.89 56.94
C ASN A 31 39.55 -6.64 56.37
N GLU A 32 39.77 -5.48 55.75
CA GLU A 32 41.08 -5.09 55.21
C GLU A 32 42.17 -5.10 56.29
N PHE A 33 41.84 -4.64 57.50
CA PHE A 33 42.74 -4.71 58.64
C PHE A 33 43.08 -6.16 59.01
N ALA A 34 42.09 -7.06 59.05
CA ALA A 34 42.31 -8.48 59.32
C ALA A 34 43.20 -9.14 58.24
N GLU A 35 42.89 -8.90 56.96
CA GLU A 35 43.68 -9.42 55.84
C GLU A 35 45.12 -8.91 55.88
N GLY A 36 45.31 -7.62 56.20
CA GLY A 36 46.65 -7.06 56.38
C GLY A 36 47.46 -7.76 57.47
N LEU A 37 46.83 -8.12 58.60
CA LEU A 37 47.50 -8.87 59.67
C LEU A 37 47.83 -10.31 59.25
N ARG A 38 46.95 -10.98 58.51
CA ARG A 38 47.19 -12.32 57.95
C ARG A 38 48.39 -12.33 57.00
N VAL A 39 48.43 -11.37 56.08
CA VAL A 39 49.53 -11.20 55.12
C VAL A 39 50.86 -10.96 55.85
N ASN A 40 50.83 -10.30 57.00
CA ASN A 40 52.01 -10.07 57.84
C ASN A 40 52.41 -11.29 58.71
N GLY A 41 51.75 -12.44 58.54
CA GLY A 41 52.09 -13.69 59.22
C GLY A 41 51.62 -13.78 60.68
N MET A 42 50.68 -12.92 61.09
CA MET A 42 50.07 -13.00 62.42
C MET A 42 49.13 -14.21 62.50
N ASP A 43 49.11 -14.90 63.64
CA ASP A 43 48.20 -16.00 63.89
C ASP A 43 46.76 -15.52 64.15
N GLU A 44 45.78 -16.40 63.95
CA GLU A 44 44.35 -16.03 64.08
C GLU A 44 43.94 -15.60 65.49
N GLU A 45 44.58 -16.09 66.55
CA GLU A 45 44.24 -15.69 67.92
C GLU A 45 44.68 -14.25 68.20
N SER A 46 45.89 -13.91 67.76
CA SER A 46 46.40 -12.54 67.79
C SER A 46 45.55 -11.60 66.91
N ILE A 47 45.13 -12.04 65.72
CA ILE A 47 44.26 -11.25 64.83
C ILE A 47 42.91 -10.94 65.50
N VAL A 48 42.28 -11.91 66.17
CA VAL A 48 41.02 -11.69 66.88
C VAL A 48 41.19 -10.63 67.97
N THR A 49 42.32 -10.65 68.69
CA THR A 49 42.64 -9.66 69.72
C THR A 49 42.82 -8.26 69.12
N GLU A 50 43.54 -8.15 68.01
CA GLU A 50 43.70 -6.88 67.28
C GLU A 50 42.37 -6.36 66.72
N LEU A 51 41.50 -7.24 66.21
CA LEU A 51 40.18 -6.87 65.71
C LEU A 51 39.22 -6.40 66.81
N ASP A 52 39.37 -6.90 68.04
CA ASP A 52 38.65 -6.39 69.20
C ASP A 52 39.19 -5.02 69.63
N THR A 53 40.51 -4.83 69.61
CA THR A 53 41.14 -3.53 69.83
C THR A 53 40.69 -2.49 68.80
N PHE A 54 40.71 -2.84 67.51
CA PHE A 54 40.18 -2.01 66.42
C PHE A 54 38.72 -1.61 66.67
N HIS A 55 37.88 -2.58 67.06
CA HIS A 55 36.48 -2.33 67.38
C HIS A 55 36.33 -1.34 68.55
N ARG A 56 37.04 -1.57 69.65
CA ARG A 56 37.00 -0.67 70.82
C ARG A 56 37.46 0.74 70.46
N GLN A 57 38.56 0.88 69.73
CA GLN A 57 39.08 2.16 69.28
C GLN A 57 38.04 2.90 68.43
N THR A 58 37.42 2.20 67.47
CA THR A 58 36.40 2.80 66.61
C THR A 58 35.18 3.29 67.40
N VAL A 59 34.66 2.49 68.33
CA VAL A 59 33.47 2.88 69.11
C VAL A 59 33.76 3.98 70.13
N ASN A 60 34.97 4.01 70.68
CA ASN A 60 35.37 4.99 71.70
C ASN A 60 35.87 6.30 71.10
N THR A 61 36.03 6.39 69.79
CA THR A 61 36.45 7.62 69.09
C THR A 61 35.30 8.15 68.22
N PRO A 62 34.53 9.16 68.71
CA PRO A 62 33.43 9.75 67.96
C PRO A 62 33.83 10.24 66.57
N ALA A 63 35.05 10.77 66.42
CA ALA A 63 35.57 11.21 65.12
C ALA A 63 35.69 10.07 64.10
N ARG A 64 35.97 8.82 64.50
CA ARG A 64 35.99 7.67 63.57
C ARG A 64 34.59 7.29 63.13
N ILE A 65 33.62 7.29 64.06
CA ILE A 65 32.20 7.07 63.74
C ILE A 65 31.71 8.12 62.74
N GLU A 66 31.97 9.40 63.00
CA GLU A 66 31.59 10.48 62.09
C GLU A 66 32.32 10.39 60.76
N GLY A 67 33.59 10.00 60.76
CA GLY A 67 34.36 9.78 59.53
C GLY A 67 33.73 8.73 58.61
N TYR A 68 33.17 7.64 59.15
CA TYR A 68 32.44 6.68 58.32
C TYR A 68 31.13 7.25 57.78
N ARG A 69 30.41 8.03 58.60
CA ARG A 69 29.17 8.70 58.17
C ARG A 69 29.42 9.72 57.07
N GLU A 70 30.49 10.51 57.17
CA GLU A 70 30.84 11.50 56.15
C GLU A 70 31.32 10.83 54.86
N LYS A 71 32.14 9.78 54.94
CA LYS A 71 32.51 8.99 53.75
C LYS A 71 31.28 8.42 53.04
N ALA A 72 30.34 7.86 53.79
CA ALA A 72 29.09 7.35 53.23
C ALA A 72 28.27 8.46 52.54
N LYS A 73 28.18 9.64 53.15
CA LYS A 73 27.52 10.81 52.57
C LYS A 73 28.17 11.25 51.26
N ILE A 74 29.50 11.32 51.22
CA ILE A 74 30.26 11.67 50.00
C ILE A 74 30.00 10.66 48.89
N ILE A 75 30.00 9.36 49.19
CA ILE A 75 29.70 8.30 48.20
C ILE A 75 28.29 8.47 47.64
N ILE A 76 27.30 8.68 48.52
CA ILE A 76 25.91 8.89 48.10
C ILE A 76 25.80 10.12 47.21
N ALA A 77 26.41 11.25 47.59
CA ALA A 77 26.41 12.48 46.80
C ALA A 77 27.02 12.24 45.40
N ASN A 78 28.18 11.58 45.33
CA ASN A 78 28.83 11.28 44.05
C ASN A 78 27.98 10.37 43.15
N ILE A 79 27.27 9.39 43.73
CA ILE A 79 26.33 8.56 42.95
C ILE A 79 25.21 9.43 42.35
N PHE A 80 24.63 10.35 43.13
CA PHE A 80 23.60 11.25 42.62
C PHE A 80 24.13 12.20 41.55
N ASP A 81 25.32 12.77 41.74
CA ASP A 81 25.95 13.65 40.76
C ASP A 81 26.19 12.92 39.44
N GLN A 82 26.68 11.67 39.49
CA GLN A 82 26.87 10.83 38.31
C GLN A 82 25.56 10.48 37.63
N LEU A 83 24.52 10.15 38.40
CA LEU A 83 23.19 9.88 37.86
C LEU A 83 22.59 11.11 37.18
N GLU A 84 22.73 12.30 37.77
CA GLU A 84 22.24 13.54 37.17
C GLU A 84 22.90 13.80 35.81
N VAL A 85 24.23 13.64 35.73
CA VAL A 85 24.98 13.80 34.47
C VAL A 85 24.51 12.80 33.42
N GLN A 86 24.35 11.52 33.79
CA GLN A 86 23.89 10.49 32.85
C GLN A 86 22.46 10.73 32.38
N ILE A 87 21.57 11.12 33.28
CA ILE A 87 20.17 11.42 32.95
C ILE A 87 20.10 12.61 32.01
N ARG A 88 20.83 13.70 32.31
CA ARG A 88 20.88 14.90 31.46
C ARG A 88 21.38 14.57 30.05
N TYR A 89 22.50 13.86 29.96
CA TYR A 89 23.05 13.43 28.67
C TYR A 89 22.06 12.53 27.90
N GLY A 90 21.42 11.58 28.58
CA GLY A 90 20.43 10.70 27.98
C GLY A 90 19.19 11.44 27.45
N TYR A 91 18.76 12.52 28.11
CA TYR A 91 17.65 13.36 27.64
C TYR A 91 18.06 14.24 26.46
N GLU A 92 19.25 14.85 26.48
CA GLU A 92 19.76 15.68 25.37
C GLU A 92 19.84 14.86 24.08
N VAL A 93 20.39 13.65 24.13
CA VAL A 93 20.47 12.74 22.97
C VAL A 93 19.07 12.38 22.42
N GLN A 94 18.09 12.16 23.30
CA GLN A 94 16.71 11.86 22.88
C GLN A 94 16.04 13.07 22.21
N LEU A 95 16.26 14.28 22.73
CA LEU A 95 15.73 15.50 22.13
C LEU A 95 16.36 15.78 20.76
N ASP A 96 17.67 15.60 20.63
CA ASP A 96 18.37 15.79 19.36
C ASP A 96 17.90 14.77 18.31
N GLY A 97 17.75 13.51 18.70
CA GLY A 97 17.19 12.48 17.82
C GLY A 97 15.74 12.76 17.41
N ALA A 98 14.91 13.25 18.33
CA ALA A 98 13.53 13.64 18.02
C ALA A 98 13.47 14.84 17.07
N ASN A 99 14.33 15.84 17.26
CA ASN A 99 14.44 16.99 16.37
C ASN A 99 14.90 16.58 14.97
N GLU A 100 15.87 15.67 14.86
CA GLU A 100 16.31 15.15 13.56
C GLU A 100 15.18 14.40 12.83
N GLN A 101 14.43 13.57 13.56
CA GLN A 101 13.27 12.88 13.01
C GLN A 101 12.17 13.86 12.57
N ALA A 102 11.86 14.89 13.37
CA ALA A 102 10.90 15.91 13.02
C ALA A 102 11.30 16.65 11.73
N ASN A 103 12.57 17.06 11.62
CA ASN A 103 13.11 17.69 10.42
C ASN A 103 13.02 16.77 9.19
N LYS A 104 13.23 15.46 9.37
CA LYS A 104 13.10 14.48 8.28
C LYS A 104 11.65 14.30 7.84
N ILE A 105 10.72 14.24 8.79
CA ILE A 105 9.28 14.16 8.52
C ILE A 105 8.83 15.42 7.75
N GLU A 106 9.25 16.60 8.18
CA GLU A 106 8.94 17.85 7.49
C GLU A 106 9.45 17.85 6.03
N ARG A 107 10.71 17.44 5.82
CA ARG A 107 11.28 17.33 4.45
C ARG A 107 10.51 16.37 3.57
N LEU A 108 10.21 15.16 4.07
CA LEU A 108 9.45 14.16 3.31
C LEU A 108 8.02 14.62 3.03
N THR A 109 7.40 15.34 3.96
CA THR A 109 6.06 15.90 3.78
C THR A 109 6.05 16.94 2.66
N ASN A 110 7.02 17.85 2.67
CA ASN A 110 7.20 18.85 1.61
C ASN A 110 7.48 18.20 0.24
N GLU A 111 8.27 17.12 0.21
CA GLU A 111 8.56 16.39 -1.03
C GLU A 111 7.32 15.69 -1.59
N ILE A 112 6.51 15.04 -0.72
CA ILE A 112 5.23 14.43 -1.11
C ILE A 112 4.27 15.49 -1.66
N ASP A 113 4.18 16.66 -1.03
CA ASP A 113 3.30 17.74 -1.49
C ASP A 113 3.73 18.31 -2.84
N GLN A 114 5.04 18.43 -3.09
CA GLN A 114 5.58 18.83 -4.40
C GLN A 114 5.29 17.78 -5.47
N LEU A 115 5.57 16.50 -5.19
CA LEU A 115 5.28 15.39 -6.10
C LEU A 115 3.80 15.30 -6.45
N LYS A 116 2.93 15.46 -5.46
CA LYS A 116 1.49 15.44 -5.66
C LYS A 116 1.04 16.60 -6.54
N SER A 117 1.54 17.80 -6.27
CA SER A 117 1.22 19.00 -7.06
C SER A 117 1.70 18.86 -8.51
N ALA A 118 2.91 18.33 -8.73
CA ALA A 118 3.45 18.06 -10.06
C ALA A 118 2.63 16.99 -10.79
N HIS A 119 2.27 15.91 -10.11
CA HIS A 119 1.44 14.85 -10.69
C HIS A 119 0.02 15.32 -11.05
N GLU A 120 -0.58 16.18 -10.22
CA GLU A 120 -1.86 16.81 -10.51
C GLU A 120 -1.78 17.69 -11.77
N GLN A 121 -0.69 18.45 -11.95
CA GLN A 121 -0.45 19.22 -13.18
C GLN A 121 -0.29 18.31 -14.40
N GLU A 122 0.52 17.26 -14.31
CA GLU A 122 0.69 16.27 -15.38
C GLU A 122 -0.64 15.61 -15.78
N LEU A 123 -1.50 15.29 -14.81
CA LEU A 123 -2.83 14.74 -15.08
C LEU A 123 -3.73 15.73 -15.84
N ILE A 124 -3.66 17.02 -15.50
CA ILE A 124 -4.40 18.07 -16.20
C ILE A 124 -3.89 18.18 -17.64
N GLU A 125 -2.57 18.28 -17.83
CA GLU A 125 -1.96 18.35 -19.17
C GLU A 125 -2.26 17.12 -20.03
N ALA A 126 -2.13 15.92 -19.46
CA ALA A 126 -2.46 14.67 -20.13
C ALA A 126 -3.95 14.59 -20.49
N ARG A 127 -4.83 15.08 -19.60
CA ARG A 127 -6.27 15.16 -19.87
C ARG A 127 -6.57 16.13 -21.02
N GLU A 128 -5.97 17.31 -21.02
CA GLU A 128 -6.13 18.30 -22.10
C GLU A 128 -5.62 17.75 -23.43
N ALA A 129 -4.44 17.13 -23.43
CA ALA A 129 -3.86 16.48 -24.61
C ALA A 129 -4.76 15.34 -25.14
N ALA A 130 -5.31 14.51 -24.27
CA ALA A 130 -6.23 13.43 -24.64
C ALA A 130 -7.54 13.96 -25.23
N ILE A 131 -8.11 15.01 -24.65
CA ILE A 131 -9.31 15.68 -25.19
C ILE A 131 -9.02 16.23 -26.58
N LEU A 132 -7.89 16.92 -26.77
CA LEU A 132 -7.50 17.50 -28.04
C LEU A 132 -7.24 16.43 -29.11
N HIS A 133 -6.58 15.33 -28.74
CA HIS A 133 -6.39 14.16 -29.60
C HIS A 133 -7.73 13.53 -30.01
N PHE A 134 -8.66 13.38 -29.08
CA PHE A 134 -10.00 12.87 -29.37
C PHE A 134 -10.75 13.78 -30.35
N TYR A 135 -10.81 15.09 -30.11
CA TYR A 135 -11.46 16.04 -31.02
C TYR A 135 -10.85 16.01 -32.42
N ARG A 136 -9.52 15.98 -32.54
CA ARG A 136 -8.84 15.87 -33.85
C ARG A 136 -9.22 14.58 -34.56
N THR A 137 -9.23 13.44 -33.85
CA THR A 137 -9.57 12.13 -34.42
C THR A 137 -11.03 12.08 -34.89
N VAL A 138 -11.95 12.59 -34.07
CA VAL A 138 -13.39 12.68 -34.40
C VAL A 138 -13.61 13.62 -35.59
N ALA A 139 -12.96 14.79 -35.62
CA ALA A 139 -13.09 15.73 -36.73
C ALA A 139 -12.62 15.11 -38.06
N ILE A 140 -11.54 14.34 -38.06
CA ILE A 140 -11.06 13.61 -39.24
C ILE A 140 -12.07 12.52 -39.66
N GLN A 141 -12.63 11.77 -38.72
CA GLN A 141 -13.63 10.74 -39.03
C GLN A 141 -14.96 11.32 -39.56
N TYR A 142 -15.43 12.46 -39.03
CA TYR A 142 -16.63 13.13 -39.53
C TYR A 142 -16.39 13.92 -40.83
N GLY A 143 -15.15 14.36 -41.09
CA GLY A 143 -14.74 14.93 -42.38
C GLY A 143 -14.74 13.90 -43.51
N ASN A 144 -14.61 12.62 -43.17
CA ASN A 144 -14.71 11.52 -44.14
C ASN A 144 -16.17 11.08 -44.34
N LYS A 145 -17.01 12.01 -44.80
CA LYS A 145 -18.30 11.66 -45.43
C LYS A 145 -18.00 10.93 -46.74
N GLN A 146 -17.61 9.66 -46.66
CA GLN A 146 -17.72 8.77 -47.80
C GLN A 146 -19.19 8.79 -48.21
N ASN A 147 -19.45 9.42 -49.37
CA ASN A 147 -20.77 9.78 -49.84
C ASN A 147 -21.73 8.60 -49.68
N ARG A 148 -22.67 8.70 -48.74
CA ARG A 148 -23.74 7.71 -48.55
C ARG A 148 -24.46 7.42 -49.88
N PHE A 149 -24.52 8.42 -50.76
CA PHE A 149 -25.01 8.30 -52.12
C PHE A 149 -24.19 7.35 -53.01
N LEU A 150 -22.85 7.40 -52.94
CA LEU A 150 -21.99 6.45 -53.67
C LEU A 150 -22.18 5.02 -53.15
N ARG A 151 -22.40 4.86 -51.84
CA ARG A 151 -22.66 3.53 -51.24
C ARG A 151 -24.01 2.96 -51.68
N VAL A 152 -25.05 3.78 -51.80
CA VAL A 152 -26.37 3.37 -52.34
C VAL A 152 -26.29 3.08 -53.84
N MET A 153 -25.58 3.89 -54.62
CA MET A 153 -25.39 3.64 -56.05
C MET A 153 -24.61 2.35 -56.31
N GLN A 154 -23.58 2.07 -55.53
CA GLN A 154 -22.82 0.83 -55.64
C GLN A 154 -23.64 -0.40 -55.21
N TRP A 155 -24.56 -0.24 -54.25
CA TRP A 155 -25.51 -1.28 -53.88
C TRP A 155 -26.55 -1.55 -54.98
N LEU A 156 -27.12 -0.49 -55.57
CA LEU A 156 -28.05 -0.61 -56.70
C LEU A 156 -27.39 -1.26 -57.92
N TRP A 157 -26.13 -0.90 -58.19
CA TRP A 157 -25.37 -1.46 -59.31
C TRP A 157 -25.10 -2.97 -59.14
N ASN A 158 -24.82 -3.42 -57.91
CA ASN A 158 -24.50 -4.83 -57.64
C ASN A 158 -25.74 -5.70 -57.40
N GLY A 159 -26.85 -5.15 -56.88
CA GLY A 159 -28.07 -5.90 -56.57
C GLY A 159 -29.00 -6.12 -57.76
N PHE A 160 -28.91 -5.27 -58.80
CA PHE A 160 -29.87 -5.25 -59.92
C PHE A 160 -29.24 -5.51 -61.30
N ALA A 161 -28.01 -6.03 -61.34
CA ALA A 161 -27.32 -6.35 -62.60
C ALA A 161 -28.13 -7.30 -63.50
N GLY A 162 -28.85 -8.27 -62.91
CA GLY A 162 -29.68 -9.23 -63.67
C GLY A 162 -30.88 -8.60 -64.38
N VAL A 163 -31.53 -7.61 -63.76
CA VAL A 163 -32.70 -6.95 -64.36
C VAL A 163 -32.27 -5.99 -65.46
N PHE A 164 -31.18 -5.24 -65.26
CA PHE A 164 -30.62 -4.40 -66.32
C PHE A 164 -30.12 -5.23 -67.50
N ALA A 165 -29.49 -6.38 -67.25
CA ALA A 165 -29.10 -7.31 -68.32
C ALA A 165 -30.31 -7.84 -69.09
N ALA A 166 -31.40 -8.20 -68.41
CA ALA A 166 -32.63 -8.67 -69.06
C ALA A 166 -33.29 -7.58 -69.91
N ILE A 167 -33.33 -6.33 -69.44
CA ILE A 167 -33.87 -5.19 -70.19
C ILE A 167 -33.00 -4.92 -71.42
N LEU A 168 -31.67 -4.89 -71.26
CA LEU A 168 -30.74 -4.69 -72.38
C LEU A 168 -30.88 -5.81 -73.43
N PHE A 169 -31.00 -7.05 -72.97
CA PHE A 169 -31.18 -8.22 -73.83
C PHE A 169 -32.51 -8.18 -74.59
N ALA A 170 -33.61 -7.77 -73.93
CA ALA A 170 -34.91 -7.62 -74.57
C ALA A 170 -34.90 -6.54 -75.68
N VAL A 171 -34.22 -5.41 -75.43
CA VAL A 171 -34.04 -4.36 -76.44
C VAL A 171 -33.19 -4.85 -77.61
N LEU A 172 -32.13 -5.63 -77.35
CA LEU A 172 -31.29 -6.22 -78.39
C LEU A 172 -32.05 -7.24 -79.25
N ILE A 173 -32.81 -8.15 -78.64
CA ILE A 173 -33.66 -9.11 -79.36
C ILE A 173 -34.68 -8.37 -80.21
N TYR A 174 -35.38 -7.38 -79.63
CA TYR A 174 -36.37 -6.60 -80.36
C TYR A 174 -35.74 -5.87 -81.56
N GLY A 175 -34.56 -5.28 -81.38
CA GLY A 175 -33.79 -4.64 -82.45
C GLY A 175 -33.31 -5.60 -83.54
N LEU A 176 -32.90 -6.82 -83.18
CA LEU A 176 -32.52 -7.85 -84.16
C LEU A 176 -33.72 -8.39 -84.93
N CYS A 177 -34.87 -8.59 -84.25
CA CYS A 177 -36.09 -9.08 -84.88
C CYS A 177 -36.72 -8.08 -85.85
N THR A 178 -36.58 -6.77 -85.63
CA THR A 178 -37.08 -5.76 -86.57
C THR A 178 -36.26 -5.68 -87.86
N LEU A 179 -34.99 -6.08 -87.83
CA LEU A 179 -34.09 -6.01 -88.99
C LEU A 179 -34.20 -7.25 -89.91
N PHE A 180 -34.54 -8.42 -89.38
CA PHE A 180 -34.47 -9.68 -90.15
C PHE A 180 -35.81 -10.38 -90.42
N LEU A 181 -36.92 -10.00 -89.77
CA LEU A 181 -38.20 -10.73 -89.88
C LEU A 181 -39.36 -9.87 -90.42
N PRO A 182 -40.22 -10.41 -91.31
CA PRO A 182 -41.46 -9.77 -91.72
C PRO A 182 -42.47 -9.66 -90.56
N LYS A 183 -43.31 -8.61 -90.58
CA LYS A 183 -44.11 -8.11 -89.44
C LYS A 183 -44.90 -9.17 -88.66
N GLN A 184 -45.45 -10.20 -89.32
CA GLN A 184 -46.24 -11.24 -88.65
C GLN A 184 -45.39 -12.19 -87.81
N ALA A 185 -44.21 -12.62 -88.28
CA ALA A 185 -43.34 -13.52 -87.52
C ALA A 185 -42.64 -12.81 -86.34
N ARG A 186 -42.44 -11.48 -86.46
CA ARG A 186 -41.81 -10.66 -85.43
C ARG A 186 -42.67 -10.60 -84.16
N ASP A 187 -43.96 -10.35 -84.30
CA ASP A 187 -44.83 -10.12 -83.15
C ASP A 187 -45.06 -11.43 -82.35
N ASP A 188 -45.11 -12.59 -83.03
CA ASP A 188 -45.19 -13.91 -82.38
C ASP A 188 -43.92 -14.28 -81.60
N VAL A 189 -42.74 -14.02 -82.17
CA VAL A 189 -41.44 -14.29 -81.51
C VAL A 189 -41.23 -13.35 -80.32
N VAL A 190 -41.57 -12.06 -80.47
CA VAL A 190 -41.45 -11.07 -79.39
C VAL A 190 -42.40 -11.37 -78.24
N ASN A 191 -43.66 -11.71 -78.54
CA ASN A 191 -44.63 -12.08 -77.51
C ASN A 191 -44.23 -13.38 -76.80
N GLY A 192 -43.71 -14.37 -77.52
CA GLY A 192 -43.16 -15.61 -76.95
C GLY A 192 -41.96 -15.36 -76.02
N ALA A 193 -41.02 -14.51 -76.43
CA ALA A 193 -39.85 -14.17 -75.63
C ALA A 193 -40.20 -13.38 -74.36
N ILE A 194 -41.10 -12.39 -74.45
CA ILE A 194 -41.56 -11.60 -73.30
C ILE A 194 -42.31 -12.47 -72.29
N ASN A 195 -43.15 -13.39 -72.76
CA ASN A 195 -43.90 -14.29 -71.88
C ASN A 195 -42.97 -15.28 -71.16
N ASN A 196 -41.96 -15.82 -71.85
CA ASN A 196 -40.95 -16.65 -71.19
C ASN A 196 -40.13 -15.87 -70.16
N ILE A 197 -39.67 -14.66 -70.48
CA ILE A 197 -38.92 -13.82 -69.54
C ILE A 197 -39.76 -13.45 -68.31
N LYS A 198 -41.05 -13.13 -68.49
CA LYS A 198 -41.97 -12.91 -67.37
C LYS A 198 -42.09 -14.15 -66.49
N ASN A 199 -42.24 -15.32 -67.10
CA ASN A 199 -42.36 -16.58 -66.36
C ASN A 199 -41.06 -16.96 -65.62
N THR A 200 -39.89 -16.59 -66.14
CA THR A 200 -38.59 -16.88 -65.51
C THR A 200 -38.17 -15.85 -64.45
N LEU A 201 -38.49 -14.56 -64.63
CA LEU A 201 -38.11 -13.50 -63.69
C LEU A 201 -39.11 -13.30 -62.54
N PHE A 202 -40.38 -13.70 -62.71
CA PHE A 202 -41.43 -13.53 -61.70
C PHE A 202 -41.91 -14.85 -61.08
N GLN A 203 -41.22 -15.97 -61.31
CA GLN A 203 -41.35 -17.15 -60.43
C GLN A 203 -40.75 -16.79 -59.07
N GLN A 204 -41.62 -16.40 -58.13
CA GLN A 204 -41.27 -16.31 -56.73
C GLN A 204 -40.78 -17.69 -56.26
N PRO A 205 -39.62 -17.81 -55.59
CA PRO A 205 -39.36 -19.01 -54.81
C PRO A 205 -40.45 -19.08 -53.73
N ASN A 206 -41.17 -20.21 -53.65
CA ASN A 206 -42.06 -20.51 -52.55
C ASN A 206 -41.23 -20.60 -51.25
N VAL A 207 -40.97 -19.46 -50.63
CA VAL A 207 -40.50 -19.38 -49.26
C VAL A 207 -41.75 -19.45 -48.38
N ILE A 208 -42.04 -20.64 -47.87
CA ILE A 208 -43.01 -20.82 -46.79
C ILE A 208 -42.38 -20.16 -45.56
N LEU A 209 -42.77 -18.93 -45.25
CA LEU A 209 -42.55 -18.33 -43.94
C LEU A 209 -43.55 -18.98 -42.98
N ASN A 210 -43.06 -19.88 -42.14
CA ASN A 210 -43.85 -20.48 -41.06
C ASN A 210 -44.09 -19.42 -39.97
N ASP A 211 -45.16 -18.64 -40.11
CA ASP A 211 -45.74 -17.87 -39.01
C ASP A 211 -46.80 -18.72 -38.32
N GLY A 212 -46.37 -19.45 -37.30
CA GLY A 212 -47.20 -20.26 -36.40
C GLY A 212 -47.21 -19.65 -35.01
N ILE A 213 -48.18 -18.75 -34.83
CA ILE A 213 -48.70 -18.10 -33.63
C ILE A 213 -48.63 -18.96 -32.35
N ASP A 214 -48.24 -18.29 -31.26
CA ASP A 214 -48.67 -18.45 -29.87
C ASP A 214 -49.59 -19.63 -29.54
N HIS A 215 -49.15 -20.53 -28.65
CA HIS A 215 -49.97 -21.06 -27.55
C HIS A 215 -49.10 -21.57 -26.39
N ILE A 216 -48.90 -20.66 -25.43
CA ILE A 216 -48.73 -20.81 -23.98
C ILE A 216 -48.85 -22.25 -23.43
N LYS A 217 -47.82 -22.70 -22.70
CA LYS A 217 -48.04 -23.48 -21.46
C LYS A 217 -46.97 -23.18 -20.42
N HIS A 218 -47.47 -22.66 -19.30
CA HIS A 218 -46.85 -22.56 -18.00
C HIS A 218 -45.90 -23.72 -17.69
N ILE A 219 -44.66 -23.40 -17.34
CA ILE A 219 -43.81 -24.27 -16.56
C ILE A 219 -43.79 -23.67 -15.15
N ASN A 220 -44.59 -24.23 -14.25
CA ASN A 220 -44.38 -24.06 -12.82
C ASN A 220 -43.52 -25.25 -12.32
N PRO A 221 -42.74 -25.06 -11.24
CA PRO A 221 -41.52 -25.80 -10.95
C PRO A 221 -41.80 -27.20 -10.38
N PRO A 222 -40.82 -28.12 -10.43
CA PRO A 222 -40.89 -29.34 -9.66
C PRO A 222 -40.67 -29.03 -8.17
N ASP A 223 -41.71 -29.31 -7.42
CA ASP A 223 -41.74 -29.39 -5.96
C ASP A 223 -41.09 -30.70 -5.47
N LEU A 224 -40.42 -30.57 -4.32
CA LEU A 224 -40.38 -31.50 -3.18
C LEU A 224 -39.32 -32.63 -3.05
N HIS A 225 -38.71 -32.52 -1.85
CA HIS A 225 -38.24 -33.54 -0.91
C HIS A 225 -36.81 -34.11 -1.02
N GLY A 226 -36.01 -33.72 -0.01
CA GLY A 226 -35.46 -34.75 0.89
C GLY A 226 -33.99 -34.66 1.25
N LYS A 227 -33.61 -33.69 2.10
CA LYS A 227 -32.95 -33.87 3.42
C LYS A 227 -32.30 -32.58 3.90
#